data_AF-A0A960SSN6-F1
#
_entry.id   AF-A0A960SSN6-F1
#
_cell.length_a   1.000
_cell.length_b   1.000
_cell.length_c   1.000
_cell.angle_alpha   90.00
_cell.angle_beta   90.00
_cell.angle_gamma   90.00
#
_symmetry.space_group_name_H-M   'P 1'
#
loop_
_entity.id
_entity.type
_entity.pdbx_description
1 polymer ?
#
loop_
_entity_poly.entity_id
_entity_poly.type
_entity_poly.pdbx_seq_one_letter_code
_entity_poly.pdbx_strand_id
1 'polypeptide(L)'
;MTCLIETLLRLAAWLVVAPLLPGIINKVKAWVAGRKGPPVLQLYYDLARLWRKGVVQSTLASPGFIAGPVVGWIALLAAALLLPLGRHAVAPSF
;
A
#
# COMPACT_ATOMS: atom_id res chain seq x y z
N MET A 1 -25.02 -8.20 -3.07
CA MET A 1 -23.78 -8.94 -2.74
C MET A 1 -22.64 -8.66 -3.72
N THR A 2 -22.91 -8.53 -5.02
CA THR A 2 -21.90 -8.20 -6.05
C THR A 2 -21.14 -6.89 -5.80
N CYS A 3 -21.83 -5.80 -5.44
CA CYS A 3 -21.18 -4.50 -5.14
C CYS A 3 -20.15 -4.56 -4.00
N LEU A 4 -20.45 -5.33 -2.94
CA LEU A 4 -19.51 -5.52 -1.82
C LEU A 4 -18.25 -6.26 -2.30
N ILE A 5 -18.44 -7.31 -3.10
CA ILE A 5 -17.34 -8.10 -3.67
C ILE A 5 -16.48 -7.22 -4.58
N GLU A 6 -17.08 -6.41 -5.45
CA GLU A 6 -16.35 -5.49 -6.33
C GLU A 6 -15.52 -4.47 -5.54
N THR A 7 -16.10 -3.89 -4.49
CA THR A 7 -15.40 -2.92 -3.64
C THR A 7 -14.19 -3.56 -2.94
N LEU A 8 -14.35 -4.76 -2.38
CA LEU A 8 -13.26 -5.50 -1.74
C LEU A 8 -12.15 -5.85 -2.74
N LEU A 9 -12.52 -6.29 -3.95
CA LEU A 9 -11.55 -6.60 -5.02
C LEU A 9 -10.78 -5.36 -5.47
N ARG A 10 -11.44 -4.20 -5.59
CA ARG A 10 -10.79 -2.93 -5.95
C ARG A 10 -9.79 -2.49 -4.89
N LEU A 11 -10.16 -2.55 -3.62
CA LEU A 11 -9.27 -2.22 -2.51
C LEU A 11 -8.08 -3.18 -2.46
N ALA A 12 -8.31 -4.48 -2.59
CA ALA A 12 -7.25 -5.48 -2.65
C ALA A 12 -6.29 -5.23 -3.82
N ALA A 13 -6.80 -4.88 -5.00
CA ALA A 13 -5.99 -4.54 -6.17
C ALA A 13 -5.08 -3.33 -5.89
N TRP A 14 -5.62 -2.24 -5.33
CA TRP A 14 -4.81 -1.07 -4.96
C TRP A 14 -3.72 -1.41 -3.94
N LEU A 15 -4.06 -2.16 -2.89
CA LEU A 15 -3.10 -2.54 -1.86
C LEU A 15 -1.98 -3.45 -2.38
N VAL A 16 -2.29 -4.33 -3.33
CA VAL A 16 -1.29 -5.19 -3.98
C VAL A 16 -0.42 -4.40 -4.94
N VAL A 17 -0.98 -3.46 -5.71
CA VAL A 17 -0.22 -2.64 -6.68
C VAL A 17 0.65 -1.59 -5.99
N ALA A 18 0.21 -1.04 -4.85
CA ALA A 18 0.92 0.01 -4.12
C ALA A 18 2.43 -0.27 -3.86
N PRO A 19 2.85 -1.42 -3.30
CA PRO A 19 4.27 -1.73 -3.06
C PRO A 19 5.08 -2.01 -4.34
N LEU A 20 4.43 -2.30 -5.47
CA LEU A 20 5.13 -2.52 -6.73
C LEU A 20 5.79 -1.23 -7.23
N LEU A 21 5.10 -0.11 -7.08
CA LEU A 21 5.52 1.18 -7.62
C LEU A 21 6.84 1.66 -6.97
N PRO A 22 7.00 1.69 -5.63
CA PRO A 22 8.29 1.98 -5.00
C PRO A 22 9.38 0.95 -5.37
N GLY A 23 9.01 -0.33 -5.57
CA GLY A 23 9.94 -1.36 -6.04
C GLY A 23 10.55 -1.02 -7.40
N ILE A 24 9.72 -0.59 -8.35
CA ILE A 24 10.16 -0.12 -9.67
C ILE A 24 10.98 1.16 -9.55
N ILE A 25 10.50 2.16 -8.79
CA ILE A 25 11.20 3.43 -8.58
C ILE A 25 12.62 3.19 -8.03
N ASN A 26 12.74 2.34 -7.02
CA ASN A 26 14.03 2.04 -6.41
C ASN A 26 14.95 1.26 -7.35
N LYS A 27 14.39 0.39 -8.20
CA LYS A 27 15.14 -0.32 -9.24
C LYS A 27 15.70 0.63 -10.29
N VAL A 28 14.88 1.56 -10.78
CA VAL A 28 15.29 2.59 -11.75
C VAL A 28 16.35 3.50 -11.15
N LYS A 29 16.14 4.00 -9.92
CA LYS A 29 17.12 4.82 -9.19
C LYS A 29 18.46 4.10 -9.03
N ALA A 30 18.44 2.81 -8.70
CA ALA A 30 19.67 2.04 -8.55
C ALA A 30 20.40 1.87 -9.89
N TRP A 31 19.67 1.58 -10.96
CA TRP A 31 20.23 1.42 -12.30
C TRP A 31 20.89 2.71 -12.80
N VAL A 32 20.22 3.86 -12.64
CA VAL A 32 20.78 5.19 -12.98
C VAL A 32 22.04 5.49 -12.16
N ALA A 33 22.09 5.04 -10.91
CA ALA A 33 23.27 5.17 -10.05
C ALA A 33 24.37 4.12 -10.32
N GLY A 34 24.28 3.31 -11.38
CA GLY A 34 25.25 2.26 -11.71
C GLY A 34 25.26 1.08 -10.73
N ARG A 35 24.22 0.91 -9.90
CA ARG A 35 24.10 -0.17 -8.90
C ARG A 35 23.02 -1.16 -9.31
N LYS A 36 23.14 -2.42 -8.88
CA LYS A 36 22.15 -3.48 -9.20
C LYS A 36 20.77 -3.25 -8.55
N GLY A 37 20.75 -2.63 -7.36
CA GLY A 37 19.54 -2.36 -6.60
C GLY A 37 18.81 -3.63 -6.10
N PRO A 38 17.85 -3.47 -5.16
CA PRO A 38 17.02 -4.58 -4.69
C PRO A 38 16.11 -5.13 -5.80
N PRO A 39 15.59 -6.37 -5.67
CA PRO A 39 14.57 -6.88 -6.58
C PRO A 39 13.25 -6.10 -6.44
N VAL A 40 12.48 -5.99 -7.52
CA VAL A 40 11.21 -5.22 -7.52
C VAL A 40 10.22 -5.76 -6.48
N LEU A 41 10.22 -7.07 -6.25
CA LEU A 41 9.33 -7.73 -5.29
C LEU A 41 9.80 -7.64 -3.83
N GLN A 42 10.93 -7.00 -3.54
CA GLN A 42 11.51 -6.94 -2.19
C GLN A 42 10.50 -6.45 -1.14
N LEU A 43 9.71 -5.44 -1.47
CA LEU A 43 8.71 -4.88 -0.55
C LEU A 43 7.65 -5.91 -0.14
N TYR A 44 7.22 -6.81 -1.03
CA TYR A 44 6.27 -7.86 -0.64
C TYR A 44 6.89 -8.85 0.36
N TYR A 45 8.17 -9.21 0.18
CA TYR A 45 8.88 -10.06 1.14
C TYR A 45 9.07 -9.36 2.48
N ASP A 46 9.35 -8.06 2.46
CA ASP A 46 9.48 -7.26 3.68
C ASP A 46 8.14 -7.16 4.42
N LEU A 47 7.02 -6.91 3.74
CA LEU A 47 5.68 -6.95 4.35
C LEU A 47 5.39 -8.34 4.96
N ALA A 48 5.62 -9.41 4.22
CA ALA A 48 5.42 -10.77 4.71
C ALA A 48 6.34 -11.10 5.91
N ARG A 49 7.54 -10.53 5.96
CA ARG A 49 8.44 -10.64 7.11
C ARG A 49 7.93 -9.83 8.30
N LEU A 50 7.42 -8.62 8.09
CA LEU A 50 6.91 -7.75 9.15
C LEU A 50 5.64 -8.31 9.80
N TRP A 51 4.73 -8.91 9.02
CA TRP A 51 3.54 -9.57 9.58
C TRP A 51 3.84 -10.74 10.51
N ARG A 52 5.05 -11.34 10.39
CA ARG A 52 5.50 -12.40 11.28
C ARG A 52 6.17 -11.87 12.55
N LYS A 53 6.34 -10.54 12.69
CA LYS A 53 6.94 -9.91 13.87
C LYS A 53 5.86 -9.38 14.80
N GLY A 54 6.09 -9.51 16.10
CA GLY A 54 5.27 -8.87 17.12
C GLY A 54 5.51 -7.36 17.17
N VAL A 55 4.48 -6.61 17.55
CA VAL A 55 4.57 -5.17 17.80
C VAL A 55 5.13 -4.97 19.22
N VAL A 56 6.27 -4.29 19.34
CA VAL A 56 6.84 -3.89 20.63
C VAL A 56 6.31 -2.51 20.99
N GLN A 57 5.58 -2.41 22.11
CA GLN A 57 5.03 -1.15 22.61
C GLN A 57 5.71 -0.78 23.93
N SER A 58 6.04 0.50 24.10
CA SER A 58 6.58 1.02 25.35
C SER A 58 5.48 1.16 26.39
N THR A 59 5.81 0.96 27.67
CA THR A 59 4.90 1.15 28.80
C THR A 59 4.38 2.59 28.90
N LEU A 60 5.13 3.56 28.37
CA LEU A 60 4.78 4.98 28.35
C LEU A 60 4.13 5.44 27.03
N ALA A 61 3.78 4.51 26.14
CA ALA A 61 3.18 4.85 24.86
C ALA A 61 1.83 5.55 25.07
N SER A 62 1.68 6.74 24.50
CA SER A 62 0.41 7.45 24.51
C SER A 62 -0.60 6.74 23.60
N PRO A 63 -1.92 6.91 23.81
CA PRO A 63 -2.94 6.37 22.91
C PRO A 63 -2.75 6.79 21.44
N GLY A 64 -2.13 7.95 21.22
CA GLY A 64 -1.75 8.46 19.89
C GLY A 64 -0.84 7.53 19.11
N PHE A 65 -0.03 6.70 19.78
CA PHE A 65 0.86 5.73 19.15
C PHE A 65 0.09 4.69 18.31
N ILE A 66 -1.10 4.29 18.76
CA ILE A 66 -1.98 3.37 18.02
C ILE A 66 -2.95 4.15 17.13
N ALA A 67 -3.49 5.27 17.63
CA ALA A 67 -4.48 6.05 16.88
C ALA A 67 -3.92 6.63 15.57
N GLY A 68 -2.66 7.09 15.57
CA GLY A 68 -2.02 7.66 14.37
C GLY A 68 -2.02 6.70 13.18
N PRO A 69 -1.44 5.48 13.31
CA PRO A 69 -1.49 4.47 12.26
C PRO A 69 -2.92 4.11 11.83
N VAL A 70 -3.86 3.97 12.77
CA VAL A 70 -5.25 3.61 12.47
C VAL A 70 -5.93 4.68 11.62
N VAL A 71 -5.83 5.95 12.01
CA VAL A 71 -6.39 7.08 11.25
C VAL A 71 -5.73 7.17 9.87
N GLY A 72 -4.42 6.96 9.79
CA GLY A 72 -3.70 6.90 8.51
C GLY A 72 -4.24 5.83 7.57
N TRP A 73 -4.47 4.61 8.07
CA TRP A 73 -5.07 3.53 7.29
C TRP A 73 -6.49 3.85 6.82
N ILE A 74 -7.32 4.44 7.68
CA ILE A 74 -8.69 4.84 7.32
C ILE A 74 -8.67 5.88 6.20
N ALA A 75 -7.85 6.93 6.34
CA ALA A 75 -7.72 7.97 5.32
C ALA A 75 -7.23 7.40 3.99
N LEU A 76 -6.29 6.47 4.02
CA LEU A 76 -5.72 5.85 2.83
C LEU A 76 -6.72 4.94 2.11
N LEU A 77 -7.51 4.15 2.86
CA LEU A 77 -8.60 3.35 2.29
C LEU A 77 -9.71 4.23 1.71
N ALA A 78 -10.08 5.31 2.40
CA ALA A 78 -11.05 6.28 1.90
C ALA A 78 -10.57 6.94 0.60
N ALA A 79 -9.30 7.33 0.51
CA ALA A 79 -8.71 7.85 -0.72
C ALA A 79 -8.72 6.80 -1.85
N ALA A 80 -8.39 5.54 -1.56
CA ALA A 80 -8.40 4.46 -2.55
C ALA A 80 -9.80 4.16 -3.12
N LEU A 81 -10.86 4.37 -2.32
CA LEU A 81 -12.26 4.25 -2.76
C LEU A 81 -12.67 5.34 -3.75
N LEU A 82 -12.04 6.51 -3.69
CA LEU A 82 -12.30 7.61 -4.63
C LEU A 82 -11.63 7.38 -5.99
N LEU A 83 -10.62 6.51 -6.07
CA LEU A 83 -9.91 6.25 -7.31
C LEU A 83 -10.72 5.36 -8.26
N PRO A 84 -10.94 5.78 -9.51
CA PRO A 84 -11.65 4.97 -10.48
C PRO A 84 -10.82 3.73 -10.87
N LEU A 85 -11.44 2.55 -10.80
CA LEU A 85 -10.88 1.26 -11.25
C LEU A 85 -11.93 0.44 -12.00
N GLY A 86 -11.57 -0.09 -13.17
CA GLY A 86 -12.41 -1.01 -13.94
C GLY A 86 -13.49 -0.34 -14.79
N ARG A 87 -14.58 -1.06 -15.11
CA ARG A 87 -15.61 -0.68 -16.11
C ARG A 87 -16.36 0.63 -15.82
N HIS A 88 -16.33 1.11 -14.58
CA HIS A 88 -16.92 2.39 -14.17
C HIS A 88 -15.88 3.52 -14.02
N ALA A 89 -14.63 3.26 -14.43
CA ALA A 89 -13.63 4.31 -14.56
C ALA A 89 -14.02 5.16 -15.78
N VAL A 90 -14.85 6.18 -15.55
CA VAL A 90 -14.99 7.27 -16.52
C VAL A 90 -13.61 7.89 -16.63
N ALA A 91 -12.98 7.72 -17.78
CA ALA A 91 -11.78 8.47 -18.13
C ALA A 91 -12.13 9.95 -17.94
N PRO A 92 -11.32 10.75 -17.20
CA PRO A 92 -11.55 12.18 -17.17
C PRO A 92 -11.45 12.67 -18.61
N SER A 93 -12.60 12.99 -19.20
CA SER A 93 -12.69 13.67 -20.48
C SER A 93 -12.18 15.08 -20.24
N PHE A 94 -10.89 15.27 -20.48
CA PHE A 94 -10.29 16.58 -20.70
C PHE A 94 -10.40 16.93 -22.19
#